data_AF-A0A1V4HRE6-F1
#
_entry.id   AF-A0A1V4HRE6-F1
#
_cell.length_a   1.000
_cell.length_b   1.000
_cell.length_c   1.000
_cell.angle_alpha   90.00
_cell.angle_beta   90.00
_cell.angle_gamma   90.00
#
_symmetry.space_group_name_H-M   'P 1'
#
loop_
_entity.id
_entity.type
_entity.pdbx_description
1 polymer ?
#
loop_
_entity_poly.entity_id
_entity_poly.type
_entity_poly.pdbx_seq_one_letter_code
_entity_poly.pdbx_strand_id
1 'polypeptide(L)'
;MPIQTETELYAPIKQYFEQLGYTVRAEIKHCDLVAIRGDEPPIVVELKKSFNIPLLVQGIDRLRLTDQVYVAFELPNKGRAPHRLQWEDVRRLCRMLGLGVLTVQFYKRKKPAVDLVCEPSPYMLRHNKRAALRVVTEFHERSGDYNVGGSSKLKLMTAYREKSLHCAYLMREHGPLSPRQLRDFTSNKAVSSLLQKNYYRWFIRQSRGIYHITPAGEKALTEYAHVVAAYSAAADDSAIRPTI
;
A
#
# COMPACT_ATOMS: atom_id res chain seq x y z
N MET A 1 8.16 -22.10 -21.07
CA MET A 1 7.84 -21.39 -22.34
C MET A 1 6.43 -20.87 -22.17
N PRO A 2 6.10 -19.64 -22.60
CA PRO A 2 4.75 -19.12 -22.45
C PRO A 2 3.75 -20.01 -23.20
N ILE A 3 2.62 -20.29 -22.57
CA ILE A 3 1.57 -21.11 -23.19
C ILE A 3 0.90 -20.38 -24.34
N GLN A 4 0.54 -21.13 -25.38
CA GLN A 4 -0.15 -20.65 -26.58
C GLN A 4 -1.67 -20.73 -26.44
N THR A 5 -2.22 -21.61 -25.60
CA THR A 5 -3.67 -21.70 -25.34
C THR A 5 -3.97 -21.93 -23.86
N GLU A 6 -5.17 -21.57 -23.42
CA GLU A 6 -5.62 -21.84 -22.04
C GLU A 6 -5.80 -23.33 -21.77
N THR A 7 -6.14 -24.09 -22.82
CA THR A 7 -6.28 -25.55 -22.76
C THR A 7 -4.99 -26.26 -22.35
N GLU A 8 -3.80 -25.65 -22.51
CA GLU A 8 -2.54 -26.22 -22.02
C GLU A 8 -2.48 -26.33 -20.49
N LEU A 9 -3.23 -25.49 -19.77
CA LEU A 9 -3.34 -25.54 -18.30
C LEU A 9 -4.16 -26.73 -17.81
N TYR A 10 -5.10 -27.21 -18.63
CA TYR A 10 -6.05 -28.24 -18.20
C TYR A 10 -5.36 -29.55 -17.82
N ALA A 11 -4.49 -30.08 -18.69
CA ALA A 11 -3.85 -31.38 -18.48
C ALA A 11 -3.02 -31.44 -17.16
N PRO A 12 -2.15 -30.46 -16.87
CA PRO A 12 -1.41 -30.42 -15.61
C PRO A 12 -2.32 -30.33 -14.36
N ILE A 13 -3.34 -29.48 -14.39
CA ILE A 13 -4.26 -29.32 -13.25
C ILE A 13 -5.12 -30.57 -13.05
N LYS A 14 -5.60 -31.18 -14.15
CA LYS A 14 -6.29 -32.46 -14.10
C LYS A 14 -5.44 -33.54 -13.44
N GLN A 15 -4.19 -33.70 -13.90
CA GLN A 15 -3.28 -34.68 -13.32
C GLN A 15 -3.01 -34.44 -11.84
N TYR A 16 -2.86 -33.17 -11.43
CA TYR A 16 -2.67 -32.78 -10.03
C TYR A 16 -3.82 -33.28 -9.14
N PHE A 17 -5.08 -33.01 -9.52
CA PHE A 17 -6.23 -33.47 -8.74
C PHE A 17 -6.47 -34.98 -8.83
N GLU A 18 -6.21 -35.61 -9.98
CA GLU A 18 -6.31 -37.07 -10.13
C GLU A 18 -5.32 -37.80 -9.21
N GLN A 19 -4.11 -37.27 -9.02
CA GLN A 19 -3.14 -37.80 -8.06
C GLN A 19 -3.59 -37.68 -6.60
N LEU A 20 -4.48 -36.73 -6.31
CA LEU A 20 -5.12 -36.57 -5.00
C LEU A 20 -6.39 -37.44 -4.84
N GLY A 21 -6.69 -38.29 -5.84
CA GLY A 21 -7.82 -39.22 -5.81
C GLY A 21 -9.14 -38.65 -6.32
N TYR A 22 -9.13 -37.49 -6.99
CA TYR A 22 -10.33 -36.92 -7.59
C TYR A 22 -10.60 -37.47 -8.98
N THR A 23 -11.88 -37.60 -9.33
CA THR A 23 -12.32 -37.74 -10.72
C THR A 23 -12.52 -36.35 -11.32
N VAL A 24 -11.82 -36.05 -12.42
CA VAL A 24 -11.79 -34.71 -13.02
C VAL A 24 -12.47 -34.71 -14.39
N ARG A 25 -13.30 -33.69 -14.65
CA ARG A 25 -13.96 -33.45 -15.95
C ARG A 25 -13.86 -31.97 -16.34
N ALA A 26 -13.73 -31.71 -17.64
CA ALA A 26 -13.73 -30.37 -18.21
C ALA A 26 -15.14 -29.86 -18.49
N GLU A 27 -15.30 -28.54 -18.55
CA GLU A 27 -16.47 -27.84 -19.14
C GLU A 27 -17.83 -28.24 -18.53
N ILE A 28 -17.86 -28.56 -17.24
CA ILE A 28 -19.10 -28.93 -16.54
C ILE A 28 -19.82 -27.65 -16.12
N LYS A 29 -21.03 -27.43 -16.65
CA LYS A 29 -21.85 -26.23 -16.35
C LYS A 29 -21.04 -24.93 -16.52
N HIS A 30 -20.26 -24.84 -17.59
CA HIS A 30 -19.38 -23.71 -17.91
C HIS A 30 -18.21 -23.50 -16.93
N CYS A 31 -17.89 -24.46 -16.07
CA CYS A 31 -16.67 -24.44 -15.28
C CYS A 31 -15.56 -25.15 -16.06
N ASP A 32 -14.38 -24.53 -16.18
CA ASP A 32 -13.28 -25.08 -16.98
C ASP A 32 -12.86 -26.47 -16.50
N LEU A 33 -12.79 -26.66 -15.18
CA LEU A 33 -12.48 -27.95 -14.55
C LEU A 33 -13.29 -28.16 -13.27
N VAL A 34 -13.88 -29.34 -13.14
CA VAL A 34 -14.55 -29.81 -11.92
C VAL A 34 -13.94 -31.13 -11.47
N ALA A 35 -13.61 -31.22 -10.19
CA ALA A 35 -13.03 -32.40 -9.56
C ALA A 35 -13.90 -32.87 -8.40
N ILE A 36 -14.26 -34.16 -8.38
CA ILE A 36 -15.13 -34.77 -7.35
C ILE A 36 -14.43 -35.99 -6.73
N ARG A 37 -14.54 -36.15 -5.42
CA ARG A 37 -14.04 -37.31 -4.67
C ARG A 37 -15.08 -37.78 -3.66
N GLY A 38 -15.71 -38.93 -3.94
CA GLY A 38 -16.79 -39.46 -3.11
C GLY A 38 -17.92 -38.44 -2.93
N ASP A 39 -18.31 -38.22 -1.68
CA ASP A 39 -19.37 -37.27 -1.28
C ASP A 39 -18.82 -35.90 -0.83
N GLU A 40 -17.52 -35.62 -1.04
CA GLU A 40 -16.94 -34.31 -0.73
C GLU A 40 -17.51 -33.21 -1.66
N PRO A 41 -17.61 -31.95 -1.19
CA PRO A 41 -17.98 -30.83 -2.04
C PRO A 41 -17.12 -30.77 -3.32
N PRO A 42 -17.71 -30.39 -4.47
CA PRO A 42 -16.95 -30.33 -5.72
C PRO A 42 -15.87 -29.26 -5.62
N ILE A 43 -14.68 -29.57 -6.15
CA ILE A 43 -13.65 -28.58 -6.42
C ILE A 43 -13.91 -28.00 -7.81
N VAL A 44 -13.92 -26.67 -7.90
CA VAL A 44 -14.08 -25.95 -9.17
C VAL A 44 -12.81 -25.14 -9.44
N VAL A 45 -12.30 -25.23 -10.68
CA VAL A 45 -11.10 -24.48 -11.09
C VAL A 45 -11.39 -23.71 -12.38
N GLU A 46 -11.15 -22.41 -12.34
CA GLU A 46 -11.18 -21.52 -13.51
C GLU A 46 -9.75 -21.31 -14.03
N LEU A 47 -9.55 -21.39 -15.34
CA LEU A 47 -8.26 -21.38 -16.01
C LEU A 47 -8.10 -20.12 -16.87
N LYS A 48 -6.96 -19.43 -16.71
CA LYS A 48 -6.60 -18.33 -17.62
C LYS A 48 -5.11 -18.32 -17.88
N LYS A 49 -4.68 -17.85 -19.06
CA LYS A 49 -3.24 -17.73 -19.33
C LYS A 49 -2.50 -16.88 -18.30
N SER A 50 -3.14 -15.81 -17.86
CA SER A 50 -2.58 -14.86 -16.92
C SER A 50 -3.58 -14.52 -15.83
N PHE A 51 -3.06 -14.20 -14.66
CA PHE A 51 -3.87 -13.66 -13.57
C PHE A 51 -4.44 -12.30 -13.98
N ASN A 52 -5.77 -12.18 -14.07
CA ASN A 52 -6.45 -10.97 -14.47
C ASN A 52 -7.83 -10.85 -13.81
N ILE A 53 -8.50 -9.70 -14.00
CA ILE A 53 -9.80 -9.43 -13.39
C ILE A 53 -10.88 -10.42 -13.87
N PRO A 54 -11.02 -10.73 -15.18
CA PRO A 54 -11.98 -11.74 -15.64
C PRO A 54 -11.86 -13.09 -14.91
N LEU A 55 -10.64 -13.62 -14.74
CA LEU A 55 -10.40 -14.87 -14.00
C LEU A 55 -10.90 -14.77 -12.55
N LEU A 56 -10.65 -13.64 -11.88
CA LEU A 56 -11.12 -13.41 -10.51
C LEU A 56 -12.64 -13.36 -10.44
N VAL A 57 -13.29 -12.66 -11.37
CA VAL A 57 -14.75 -12.55 -11.42
C VAL A 57 -15.39 -13.92 -11.64
N GLN A 58 -14.87 -14.70 -12.60
CA GLN A 58 -15.33 -16.07 -12.82
C GLN A 58 -15.18 -16.93 -11.57
N GLY A 59 -14.02 -16.88 -10.90
CA GLY A 59 -13.82 -17.59 -9.64
C GLY A 59 -14.83 -17.19 -8.56
N ILE A 60 -15.07 -15.89 -8.37
CA ILE A 60 -16.06 -15.39 -7.40
C ILE A 60 -17.46 -15.92 -7.71
N ASP A 61 -17.85 -15.95 -8.99
CA ASP A 61 -19.16 -16.47 -9.40
C ASP A 61 -19.32 -17.96 -9.05
N ARG A 62 -18.23 -18.75 -9.07
CA ARG A 62 -18.25 -20.16 -8.66
C ARG A 62 -18.37 -20.37 -7.16
N LEU A 63 -18.08 -19.37 -6.33
CA LEU A 63 -18.27 -19.47 -4.88
C LEU A 63 -19.75 -19.67 -4.50
N ARG A 64 -20.69 -19.42 -5.42
CA ARG A 64 -22.11 -19.75 -5.26
C ARG A 64 -22.38 -21.26 -5.30
N LEU A 65 -21.45 -22.06 -5.82
CA LEU A 65 -21.58 -23.50 -6.02
C LEU A 65 -20.88 -24.30 -4.92
N THR A 66 -19.73 -23.81 -4.45
CA THR A 66 -18.83 -24.49 -3.49
C THR A 66 -17.88 -23.47 -2.87
N ASP A 67 -17.34 -23.75 -1.69
CA ASP A 67 -16.24 -22.98 -1.10
C ASP A 67 -14.86 -23.45 -1.59
N GLN A 68 -14.79 -24.59 -2.28
CA GLN A 68 -13.56 -25.15 -2.86
C GLN A 68 -13.29 -24.65 -4.28
N VAL A 69 -13.14 -23.33 -4.43
CA VAL A 69 -12.87 -22.70 -5.73
C VAL A 69 -11.43 -22.26 -5.86
N TYR A 70 -10.80 -22.64 -6.97
CA TYR A 70 -9.45 -22.21 -7.33
C TYR A 70 -9.45 -21.42 -8.63
N VAL A 71 -8.54 -20.46 -8.72
CA VAL A 71 -8.12 -19.87 -9.99
C VAL A 71 -6.74 -20.39 -10.34
N ALA A 72 -6.54 -20.79 -11.61
CA ALA A 72 -5.26 -21.29 -12.08
C ALA A 72 -4.75 -20.55 -13.32
N PHE A 73 -3.45 -20.26 -13.33
CA PHE A 73 -2.80 -19.57 -14.44
C PHE A 73 -1.34 -19.96 -14.62
N GLU A 74 -0.75 -19.58 -15.76
CA GLU A 74 0.66 -19.86 -16.02
C GLU A 74 1.57 -19.09 -15.06
N LEU A 75 2.51 -19.79 -14.42
CA LEU A 75 3.64 -19.18 -13.74
C LEU A 75 4.67 -18.71 -14.78
N PRO A 76 4.93 -17.40 -14.93
CA PRO A 76 5.92 -16.93 -15.89
C PRO A 76 7.30 -17.48 -15.54
N ASN A 77 8.13 -17.84 -16.53
CA ASN A 77 9.45 -18.49 -16.34
C ASN A 77 10.42 -17.83 -15.33
N LYS A 78 10.17 -16.59 -14.90
CA LYS A 78 10.97 -15.87 -13.89
C LYS A 78 10.45 -16.05 -12.46
N GLY A 79 9.37 -16.81 -12.26
CA GLY A 79 8.70 -17.00 -10.96
C GLY A 79 8.15 -15.72 -10.33
N ARG A 80 8.09 -14.61 -11.08
CA ARG A 80 7.60 -13.33 -10.59
C ARG A 80 6.08 -13.34 -10.54
N ALA A 81 5.52 -12.76 -9.49
CA ALA A 81 4.08 -12.58 -9.42
C ALA A 81 3.60 -11.64 -10.55
N PRO A 82 2.36 -11.84 -11.05
CA PRO A 82 1.77 -11.04 -12.11
C PRO A 82 1.70 -9.54 -11.79
N HIS A 83 1.62 -8.68 -12.81
CA HIS A 83 1.36 -7.24 -12.67
C HIS A 83 2.33 -6.47 -11.75
N ARG A 84 3.58 -6.95 -11.60
CA ARG A 84 4.59 -6.39 -10.68
C ARG A 84 4.19 -6.42 -9.19
N LEU A 85 3.21 -7.26 -8.85
CA LEU A 85 2.84 -7.54 -7.47
C LEU A 85 3.90 -8.43 -6.79
N GLN A 86 3.75 -8.62 -5.48
CA GLN A 86 4.40 -9.71 -4.75
C GLN A 86 3.45 -10.91 -4.63
N TRP A 87 3.99 -12.12 -4.43
CA TRP A 87 3.15 -13.31 -4.18
C TRP A 87 2.32 -13.18 -2.90
N GLU A 88 2.76 -12.37 -1.93
CA GLU A 88 1.96 -12.02 -0.75
C GLU A 88 0.71 -11.21 -1.10
N ASP A 89 0.79 -10.31 -2.07
CA ASP A 89 -0.36 -9.51 -2.52
C ASP A 89 -1.40 -10.40 -3.24
N VAL A 90 -0.94 -11.30 -4.11
CA VAL A 90 -1.80 -12.25 -4.82
C VAL A 90 -2.50 -13.18 -3.82
N ARG A 91 -1.74 -13.76 -2.88
CA ARG A 91 -2.30 -14.61 -1.81
C ARG A 91 -3.32 -13.84 -0.98
N ARG A 92 -3.01 -12.61 -0.58
CA ARG A 92 -3.91 -11.78 0.22
C ARG A 92 -5.21 -11.46 -0.54
N LEU A 93 -5.11 -11.07 -1.80
CA LEU A 93 -6.26 -10.76 -2.64
C LEU A 93 -7.17 -11.98 -2.81
N CYS A 94 -6.64 -13.12 -3.23
CA CYS A 94 -7.45 -14.32 -3.46
C CYS A 94 -8.07 -14.84 -2.16
N ARG A 95 -7.32 -14.82 -1.04
CA ARG A 95 -7.91 -15.15 0.27
C ARG A 95 -9.03 -14.19 0.66
N MET A 96 -8.88 -12.88 0.44
CA MET A 96 -9.95 -11.91 0.67
C MET A 96 -11.22 -12.21 -0.13
N LEU A 97 -11.07 -12.81 -1.30
CA LEU A 97 -12.17 -13.22 -2.17
C LEU A 97 -12.69 -14.63 -1.85
N GLY A 98 -12.03 -15.40 -0.98
CA GLY A 98 -12.38 -16.80 -0.71
C GLY A 98 -11.85 -17.81 -1.74
N LEU A 99 -10.91 -17.40 -2.60
CA LEU A 99 -10.38 -18.21 -3.70
C LEU A 99 -9.04 -18.84 -3.34
N GLY A 100 -8.87 -20.10 -3.74
CA GLY A 100 -7.58 -20.77 -3.85
C GLY A 100 -6.83 -20.34 -5.11
N VAL A 101 -5.51 -20.50 -5.11
CA VAL A 101 -4.65 -20.16 -6.25
C VAL A 101 -3.72 -21.31 -6.58
N LEU A 102 -3.79 -21.74 -7.82
CA LEU A 102 -2.86 -22.69 -8.42
C LEU A 102 -2.05 -21.97 -9.50
N THR A 103 -0.79 -22.34 -9.67
CA THR A 103 0.01 -21.87 -10.80
C THR A 103 0.67 -23.02 -11.52
N VAL A 104 0.80 -22.92 -12.84
CA VAL A 104 1.42 -23.97 -13.66
C VAL A 104 2.69 -23.45 -14.30
N GLN A 105 3.84 -24.04 -13.98
CA GLN A 105 5.12 -23.72 -14.60
C GLN A 105 5.41 -24.69 -15.75
N PHE A 106 5.53 -24.16 -16.97
CA PHE A 106 5.91 -24.95 -18.15
C PHE A 106 7.42 -24.88 -18.42
N TYR A 107 8.05 -26.05 -18.58
CA TYR A 107 9.46 -26.20 -18.88
C TYR A 107 9.67 -26.69 -20.32
N LYS A 108 10.83 -26.40 -20.92
CA LYS A 108 11.16 -26.90 -22.28
C LYS A 108 11.44 -28.40 -22.34
N ARG A 109 11.91 -29.01 -21.25
CA ARG A 109 12.44 -30.39 -21.21
C ARG A 109 11.89 -31.23 -20.05
N LYS A 110 11.07 -30.65 -19.18
CA LYS A 110 10.48 -31.32 -18.00
C LYS A 110 8.97 -31.21 -18.07
N LYS A 111 8.28 -32.13 -17.39
CA LYS A 111 6.82 -32.07 -17.23
C LYS A 111 6.43 -30.75 -16.53
N PRO A 112 5.27 -30.17 -16.85
CA PRO A 112 4.76 -29.00 -16.14
C PRO A 112 4.64 -29.28 -14.63
N ALA A 113 4.92 -28.26 -13.81
CA ALA A 113 4.75 -28.34 -12.37
C ALA A 113 3.55 -27.49 -11.95
N VAL A 114 2.72 -28.02 -11.06
CA VAL A 114 1.60 -27.30 -10.46
C VAL A 114 1.99 -26.93 -9.02
N ASP A 115 1.92 -25.64 -8.72
CA ASP A 115 2.18 -25.11 -7.38
C ASP A 115 0.88 -24.57 -6.78
N LEU A 116 0.56 -25.01 -5.56
CA LEU A 116 -0.50 -24.44 -4.74
C LEU A 116 0.02 -23.21 -4.00
N VAL A 117 -0.46 -22.03 -4.40
CA VAL A 117 -0.03 -20.75 -3.85
C VAL A 117 -0.83 -20.39 -2.59
N CYS A 118 -2.13 -20.69 -2.57
CA CYS A 118 -2.95 -20.65 -1.37
C CYS A 118 -4.22 -21.50 -1.51
N GLU A 119 -4.68 -22.03 -0.39
CA GLU A 119 -5.97 -22.71 -0.29
C GLU A 119 -7.13 -21.70 -0.22
N PRO A 120 -8.32 -22.07 -0.74
CA PRO A 120 -9.54 -21.31 -0.47
C PRO A 120 -9.79 -21.34 1.04
N SER A 121 -9.92 -20.16 1.64
CA SER A 121 -10.18 -20.03 3.07
C SER A 121 -11.01 -18.80 3.36
N PRO A 122 -11.95 -18.85 4.33
CA PRO A 122 -12.68 -17.67 4.75
C PRO A 122 -11.73 -16.58 5.23
N TYR A 123 -11.97 -15.35 4.80
CA TYR A 123 -11.17 -14.20 5.20
C TYR A 123 -12.02 -13.10 5.80
N MET A 124 -11.63 -12.66 7.00
CA MET A 124 -12.20 -11.48 7.64
C MET A 124 -11.16 -10.37 7.69
N LEU A 125 -11.45 -9.25 7.00
CA LEU A 125 -10.65 -8.03 7.06
C LEU A 125 -10.65 -7.48 8.48
N ARG A 126 -9.46 -7.39 9.10
CA ARG A 126 -9.30 -6.73 10.40
C ARG A 126 -8.86 -5.29 10.21
N HIS A 127 -9.68 -4.36 10.68
CA HIS A 127 -9.38 -2.93 10.60
C HIS A 127 -8.25 -2.56 11.55
N ASN A 128 -7.24 -1.87 11.05
CA ASN A 128 -6.18 -1.32 11.88
C ASN A 128 -6.60 0.06 12.43
N LYS A 129 -7.32 0.05 13.55
CA LYS A 129 -7.84 1.27 14.21
C LYS A 129 -6.73 2.29 14.49
N ARG A 130 -5.53 1.84 14.87
CA ARG A 130 -4.38 2.73 15.12
C ARG A 130 -3.90 3.40 13.84
N ALA A 131 -3.83 2.67 12.73
CA ALA A 131 -3.46 3.25 11.44
C ALA A 131 -4.50 4.26 10.96
N ALA A 132 -5.79 3.93 11.09
CA ALA A 132 -6.87 4.86 10.75
C ALA A 132 -6.79 6.15 11.58
N LEU A 133 -6.56 6.04 12.89
CA LEU A 133 -6.41 7.21 13.75
C LEU A 133 -5.21 8.08 13.34
N ARG A 134 -4.07 7.48 12.93
CA ARG A 134 -2.94 8.27 12.42
C ARG A 134 -3.28 9.07 11.17
N VAL A 135 -4.14 8.53 10.28
CA VAL A 135 -4.61 9.27 9.10
C VAL A 135 -5.45 10.48 9.54
N VAL A 136 -6.37 10.29 10.49
CA VAL A 136 -7.20 11.37 11.04
C VAL A 136 -6.34 12.43 11.74
N THR A 137 -5.36 12.03 12.55
CA THR A 137 -4.43 12.94 13.20
C THR A 137 -3.63 13.74 12.18
N GLU A 138 -3.04 13.09 11.17
CA GLU A 138 -2.30 13.78 10.10
C GLU A 138 -3.20 14.79 9.37
N PHE A 139 -4.45 14.44 9.07
CA PHE A 139 -5.40 15.35 8.43
C PHE A 139 -5.66 16.62 9.27
N HIS A 140 -5.97 16.47 10.57
CA HIS A 140 -6.24 17.61 11.44
C HIS A 140 -4.99 18.43 11.79
N GLU A 141 -3.81 17.83 11.74
CA GLU A 141 -2.57 18.54 12.04
C GLU A 141 -2.01 19.34 10.85
N ARG A 142 -2.53 19.15 9.63
CA ARG A 142 -2.16 19.94 8.45
C ARG A 142 -2.96 21.24 8.41
N SER A 143 -2.27 22.35 8.11
CA SER A 143 -2.89 23.67 8.04
C SER A 143 -3.61 23.94 6.73
N GLY A 144 -3.33 23.15 5.69
CA GLY A 144 -3.95 23.29 4.38
C GLY A 144 -3.59 22.16 3.41
N ASP A 145 -4.20 22.23 2.23
CA ASP A 145 -3.93 21.27 1.17
C ASP A 145 -2.80 21.72 0.23
N TYR A 146 -1.57 21.51 0.67
CA TYR A 146 -0.37 21.83 -0.11
C TYR A 146 0.10 20.69 -1.03
N ASN A 147 -0.61 19.56 -1.08
CA ASN A 147 -0.23 18.40 -1.87
C ASN A 147 -1.20 18.18 -3.02
N VAL A 148 -0.73 18.23 -4.25
CA VAL A 148 -1.50 17.76 -5.41
C VAL A 148 -1.17 16.27 -5.64
N GLY A 149 -2.20 15.43 -5.66
CA GLY A 149 -2.05 13.99 -5.92
C GLY A 149 -1.33 13.71 -7.24
N GLY A 150 -0.38 12.77 -7.24
CA GLY A 150 0.38 12.39 -8.44
C GLY A 150 1.60 13.28 -8.75
N SER A 151 1.87 14.31 -7.95
CA SER A 151 3.10 15.12 -8.04
C SER A 151 4.33 14.29 -7.65
N SER A 152 5.21 14.00 -8.61
CA SER A 152 6.48 13.28 -8.37
C SER A 152 7.67 14.20 -8.12
N LYS A 153 7.52 15.52 -8.37
CA LYS A 153 8.64 16.48 -8.37
C LYS A 153 8.87 17.13 -7.01
N LEU A 154 7.84 17.24 -6.16
CA LEU A 154 7.96 17.84 -4.82
C LEU A 154 7.73 16.78 -3.74
N LYS A 155 8.54 16.83 -2.67
CA LYS A 155 8.36 15.91 -1.54
C LYS A 155 7.04 16.24 -0.83
N LEU A 156 6.27 15.21 -0.49
CA LEU A 156 4.96 15.31 0.18
C LEU A 156 4.99 16.18 1.44
N MET A 157 4.18 17.23 1.48
CA MET A 157 3.99 18.07 2.66
C MET A 157 3.21 17.29 3.73
N THR A 158 3.87 17.00 4.85
CA THR A 158 3.25 16.36 6.02
C THR A 158 3.09 17.37 7.14
N ALA A 159 2.22 17.09 8.12
CA ALA A 159 2.08 17.92 9.31
C ALA A 159 3.42 18.15 10.03
N TYR A 160 4.27 17.11 10.10
CA TYR A 160 5.62 17.25 10.65
C TYR A 160 6.48 18.24 9.85
N ARG A 161 6.39 18.22 8.51
CA ARG A 161 7.15 19.14 7.65
C ARG A 161 6.61 20.56 7.74
N GLU A 162 5.29 20.76 7.75
CA GLU A 162 4.68 22.08 7.95
C GLU A 162 5.15 22.69 9.28
N LYS A 163 5.02 21.95 10.38
CA LYS A 163 5.47 22.39 11.71
C LYS A 163 6.98 22.67 11.75
N SER A 164 7.78 21.89 11.03
CA SER A 164 9.23 22.13 10.91
C SER A 164 9.54 23.40 10.11
N LEU A 165 8.82 23.64 9.00
CA LEU A 165 8.95 24.86 8.21
C LEU A 165 8.53 26.09 9.02
N HIS A 166 7.46 26.00 9.81
CA HIS A 166 7.03 27.10 10.66
C HIS A 166 8.10 27.45 11.71
N CYS A 167 8.71 26.44 12.36
CA CYS A 167 9.82 26.68 13.30
C CYS A 167 11.05 27.28 12.59
N ALA A 168 11.37 26.80 11.38
CA ALA A 168 12.47 27.32 10.58
C ALA A 168 12.24 28.78 10.19
N TYR A 169 11.02 29.12 9.74
CA TYR A 169 10.60 30.48 9.43
C TYR A 169 10.78 31.40 10.64
N LEU A 170 10.27 31.03 11.82
CA LEU A 170 10.42 31.84 13.04
C LEU A 170 11.88 32.04 13.46
N MET A 171 12.74 31.03 13.29
CA MET A 171 14.19 31.17 13.58
C MET A 171 14.92 32.06 12.56
N ARG A 172 14.42 32.15 11.33
CA ARG A 172 14.95 33.08 10.32
C ARG A 172 14.56 34.52 10.68
N GLU A 173 13.30 34.74 11.07
CA GLU A 173 12.79 36.08 11.41
C GLU A 173 13.33 36.62 12.74
N HIS A 174 13.38 35.79 13.79
CA HIS A 174 13.74 36.23 15.14
C HIS A 174 15.16 35.82 15.58
N GLY A 175 15.92 35.12 14.72
CA GLY A 175 17.22 34.57 15.06
C GLY A 175 17.14 33.30 15.92
N PRO A 176 18.20 32.96 16.69
CA PRO A 176 18.24 31.74 17.49
C PRO A 176 17.16 31.72 18.58
N LEU A 177 16.35 30.66 18.63
CA LEU A 177 15.21 30.54 19.54
C LEU A 177 15.31 29.29 20.43
N SER A 178 14.76 29.40 21.64
CA SER A 178 14.56 28.26 22.53
C SER A 178 13.30 27.46 22.15
N PRO A 179 13.23 26.15 22.50
CA PRO A 179 12.00 25.37 22.34
C PRO A 179 10.80 25.97 23.06
N ARG A 180 11.01 26.75 24.12
CA ARG A 180 9.93 27.45 24.83
C ARG A 180 9.34 28.56 23.97
N GLN A 181 10.18 29.47 23.48
CA GLN A 181 9.73 30.57 22.61
C GLN A 181 9.01 30.03 21.37
N LEU A 182 9.54 28.99 20.74
CA LEU A 182 8.90 28.36 19.57
C LEU A 182 7.55 27.74 19.90
N ARG A 183 7.36 27.16 21.09
CA ARG A 183 6.03 26.69 21.52
C ARG A 183 5.07 27.86 21.69
N ASP A 184 5.54 28.96 22.25
CA ASP A 184 4.72 30.15 22.50
C ASP A 184 4.27 30.77 21.17
N PHE A 185 5.16 30.86 20.17
CA PHE A 185 4.82 31.35 18.82
C PHE A 185 3.90 30.41 18.02
N THR A 186 4.14 29.09 18.10
CA THR A 186 3.45 28.13 17.21
C THR A 186 2.24 27.45 17.86
N SER A 187 2.04 27.62 19.18
CA SER A 187 1.15 26.80 20.01
C SER A 187 1.37 25.27 19.90
N ASN A 188 2.47 24.84 19.28
CA ASN A 188 2.74 23.44 19.03
C ASN A 188 3.49 22.81 20.21
N LYS A 189 2.77 22.06 21.06
CA LYS A 189 3.34 21.37 22.23
C LYS A 189 4.49 20.40 21.90
N ALA A 190 4.57 19.90 20.67
CA ALA A 190 5.56 18.91 20.24
C ALA A 190 6.88 19.48 19.70
N VAL A 191 7.08 20.81 19.73
CA VAL A 191 8.29 21.49 19.21
C VAL A 191 9.59 20.89 19.75
N SER A 192 9.67 20.58 21.04
CA SER A 192 10.89 19.99 21.62
C SER A 192 11.25 18.65 20.96
N SER A 193 10.26 17.77 20.73
CA SER A 193 10.50 16.49 20.06
C SER A 193 10.84 16.68 18.58
N LEU A 194 10.23 17.64 17.92
CA LEU A 194 10.51 17.98 16.52
C LEU A 194 11.97 18.41 16.34
N LEU A 195 12.44 19.35 17.18
CA LEU A 195 13.82 19.84 17.15
C LEU A 195 14.85 18.76 17.51
N GLN A 196 14.49 17.81 18.40
CA GLN A 196 15.36 16.70 18.76
C GLN A 196 15.45 15.64 17.65
N LYS A 197 14.32 15.25 17.07
CA LYS A 197 14.29 14.25 15.99
C LYS A 197 14.95 14.77 14.72
N ASN A 198 14.70 16.05 14.39
CA ASN A 198 15.36 16.79 13.32
C ASN A 198 15.56 15.98 12.02
N TYR A 199 14.53 15.24 11.58
CA TYR A 199 14.63 14.31 10.45
C TYR A 199 15.18 14.94 9.17
N TYR A 200 14.93 16.24 8.97
CA TYR A 200 15.38 16.99 7.80
C TYR A 200 16.70 17.74 7.99
N ARG A 201 17.26 17.72 9.21
CA ARG A 201 18.50 18.42 9.58
C ARG A 201 18.45 19.93 9.33
N TRP A 202 17.26 20.52 9.47
CA TRP A 202 17.03 21.96 9.29
C TRP A 202 17.43 22.80 10.50
N PHE A 203 17.66 22.16 11.64
CA PHE A 203 18.01 22.83 12.88
C PHE A 203 19.40 22.43 13.35
N ILE A 204 20.11 23.35 13.98
CA ILE A 204 21.36 23.12 14.72
C ILE A 204 21.22 23.66 16.13
N ARG A 205 21.79 22.96 17.10
CA ARG A 205 21.86 23.42 18.47
C ARG A 205 23.09 24.33 18.62
N GLN A 206 22.86 25.64 18.73
CA GLN A 206 23.93 26.63 18.85
C GLN A 206 24.49 26.67 20.28
N SER A 207 23.62 26.53 21.29
CA SER A 207 24.01 26.45 22.70
C SER A 207 22.99 25.64 23.52
N ARG A 208 23.17 25.56 24.84
CA ARG A 208 22.28 24.76 25.68
C ARG A 208 20.85 25.28 25.63
N GLY A 209 20.00 24.61 24.86
CA GLY A 209 18.57 24.91 24.76
C GLY A 209 18.23 26.01 23.76
N ILE A 210 19.18 26.44 22.94
CA ILE A 210 18.99 27.42 21.86
C ILE A 210 19.29 26.74 20.53
N TYR A 211 18.37 26.90 19.59
CA TYR A 211 18.44 26.33 18.26
C TYR A 211 18.43 27.43 17.21
N HIS A 212 19.13 27.17 16.11
CA HIS A 212 19.13 28.02 14.94
C HIS A 212 18.93 27.18 13.67
N ILE A 213 18.59 27.85 12.58
CA ILE A 213 18.36 27.20 11.29
C ILE A 213 19.71 26.88 10.61
N THR A 214 19.76 25.77 9.88
CA THR A 214 20.92 25.38 9.05
C THR A 214 20.77 25.91 7.63
N PRO A 215 21.86 25.94 6.82
CA PRO A 215 21.75 26.25 5.39
C PRO A 215 20.76 25.36 4.63
N ALA A 216 20.59 24.11 5.07
CA ALA A 216 19.59 23.20 4.50
C ALA A 216 18.15 23.60 4.87
N GLY A 217 17.94 24.14 6.07
CA GLY A 217 16.67 24.71 6.49
C GLY A 217 16.32 25.98 5.71
N GLU A 218 17.29 26.88 5.52
CA GLU A 218 17.11 28.10 4.71
C GLU A 218 16.70 27.76 3.27
N LYS A 219 17.41 26.81 2.66
CA LYS A 219 17.05 26.31 1.32
C LYS A 219 15.62 25.73 1.28
N ALA A 220 15.20 25.04 2.34
CA ALA A 220 13.86 24.50 2.41
C ALA A 220 12.78 25.58 2.51
N LEU A 221 13.04 26.69 3.21
CA LEU A 221 12.10 27.82 3.23
C LEU A 221 11.85 28.38 1.82
N THR A 222 12.88 28.40 0.97
CA THR A 222 12.76 28.78 -0.45
C THR A 222 12.04 27.71 -1.27
N GLU A 223 12.38 26.43 -1.08
CA GLU A 223 11.75 25.30 -1.80
C GLU A 223 10.23 25.21 -1.52
N TYR A 224 9.82 25.51 -0.30
CA TYR A 224 8.43 25.47 0.15
C TYR A 224 7.83 26.87 0.37
N ALA A 225 8.27 27.87 -0.41
CA ALA A 225 7.84 29.26 -0.26
C ALA A 225 6.31 29.42 -0.28
N HIS A 226 5.60 28.61 -1.08
CA HIS A 226 4.14 28.58 -1.14
C HIS A 226 3.45 28.21 0.19
N VAL A 227 4.10 27.38 1.02
CA VAL A 227 3.62 27.05 2.38
C VAL A 227 4.03 28.14 3.36
N VAL A 228 5.25 28.66 3.23
CA VAL A 228 5.78 29.70 4.12
C VAL A 228 4.96 31.00 4.01
N ALA A 229 4.47 31.34 2.81
CA ALA A 229 3.62 32.50 2.57
C ALA A 229 2.36 32.51 3.46
N ALA A 230 1.81 31.33 3.77
CA ALA A 230 0.65 31.20 4.65
C ALA A 230 0.95 31.61 6.10
N TYR A 231 2.19 31.44 6.56
CA TYR A 231 2.60 31.85 7.91
C TYR A 231 2.79 33.35 8.04
N SER A 232 3.32 34.01 7.00
CA SER A 232 3.45 35.47 6.96
C SER A 232 2.09 36.15 7.04
N ALA A 233 1.12 35.68 6.25
CA ALA A 233 -0.24 36.22 6.25
C ALA A 233 -0.95 36.06 7.60
N ALA A 234 -0.71 34.96 8.31
CA ALA A 234 -1.29 34.72 9.63
C ALA A 234 -0.64 35.58 10.73
N ALA A 235 0.66 35.91 10.60
CA ALA A 235 1.36 36.80 11.53
C ALA A 235 0.83 38.25 11.40
N ASP A 236 0.61 38.73 10.18
CA ASP A 236 0.08 40.07 9.92
C ASP A 236 -1.36 40.25 10.44
N ASP A 237 -2.23 39.24 10.27
CA ASP A 237 -3.62 39.30 10.78
C ASP A 237 -3.70 39.27 12.32
N SER A 238 -2.72 38.65 12.99
CA SER A 238 -2.60 38.66 14.46
C SER A 238 -2.11 40.00 15.03
N ALA A 239 -1.37 40.79 14.24
CA ALA A 239 -0.88 42.11 14.63
C ALA A 239 -1.94 43.22 14.46
N ILE A 240 -2.98 42.98 13.65
CA ILE A 240 -4.02 43.97 13.30
C ILE A 240 -5.23 43.93 14.26
N ARG A 241 -5.38 42.90 15.11
CA ARG A 241 -6.44 42.87 16.14
C ARG A 241 -5.92 43.43 17.47
N PRO A 242 -6.19 44.71 17.82
CA PRO A 242 -5.95 45.17 19.18
C PRO A 242 -6.91 44.43 20.12
N THR A 243 -6.35 43.88 21.19
CA THR A 243 -7.10 43.31 22.31
C THR A 243 -8.09 44.35 22.83
N ILE A 244 -9.39 44.05 22.77
CA ILE A 244 -10.43 44.77 23.54
C ILE A 244 -10.59 44.02 24.86
#